data_AF-A0A1C6HJI7-F1
#
_entry.id   AF-A0A1C6HJI7-F1
#
_cell.length_a   1.000
_cell.length_b   1.000
_cell.length_c   1.000
_cell.angle_alpha   90.00
_cell.angle_beta   90.00
_cell.angle_gamma   90.00
#
_symmetry.space_group_name_H-M   'P 1'
#
loop_
_entity.id
_entity.type
_entity.pdbx_description
1 polymer ?
#
loop_
_entity_poly.entity_id
_entity_poly.type
_entity_poly.pdbx_seq_one_letter_code
_entity_poly.pdbx_strand_id
1 'polypeptide(L)'
;MLQSGIELQVVPRDTAYDCTYLSNPSPTANTDTYWGEIVSSSSRVHALLAGVQRYTDEQWRVEASALDPNGRGLPDLAAVIAVIAPSICQKRTAYMSVGTQSEQCGTTAFYPLTDQPAIAVHPVGCRVTVLTGLDSEIYIQLLRDMVESYR
;
A
#
# COMPACT_ATOMS: atom_id res chain seq x y z
N MET A 1 14.09 4.20 21.08
CA MET A 1 13.00 5.18 20.93
C MET A 1 13.20 5.86 19.59
N LEU A 2 12.20 5.84 18.69
CA LEU A 2 12.32 6.51 17.40
C LEU A 2 12.21 8.03 17.63
N GLN A 3 13.29 8.77 17.37
CA GLN A 3 13.35 10.22 17.52
C GLN A 3 13.81 10.80 16.19
N SER A 4 12.87 11.37 15.44
CA SER A 4 13.15 11.76 14.05
C SER A 4 13.58 13.21 13.90
N GLY A 5 13.28 14.09 14.85
CA GLY A 5 13.55 15.54 14.72
C GLY A 5 12.81 16.25 13.56
N ILE A 6 12.13 15.49 12.70
CA ILE A 6 11.34 15.92 11.54
C ILE A 6 9.95 15.27 11.62
N GLU A 7 8.99 15.88 10.93
CA GLU A 7 7.67 15.30 10.78
C GLU A 7 7.75 14.04 9.90
N LEU A 8 7.23 12.93 10.42
CA LEU A 8 7.20 11.66 9.70
C LEU A 8 5.80 11.39 9.17
N GLN A 9 5.73 11.05 7.89
CA GLN A 9 4.59 10.35 7.31
C GLN A 9 4.90 8.86 7.24
N VAL A 10 3.98 8.04 7.75
CA VAL A 10 4.12 6.58 7.80
C VAL A 10 3.03 5.93 6.98
N VAL A 11 3.41 4.97 6.17
CA VAL A 11 2.51 4.16 5.35
C VAL A 11 2.58 2.73 5.87
N PRO A 12 1.65 2.32 6.76
CA PRO A 12 1.67 0.97 7.32
C PRO A 12 1.49 -0.07 6.22
N ARG A 13 2.28 -1.15 6.26
CA ARG A 13 2.26 -2.20 5.24
C ARG A 13 0.85 -2.73 4.97
N ASP A 14 0.09 -3.02 6.02
CA ASP A 14 -1.22 -3.67 5.88
C ASP A 14 -2.22 -2.72 5.22
N THR A 15 -2.29 -1.47 5.70
CA THR A 15 -3.09 -0.42 5.05
C THR A 15 -2.66 -0.18 3.61
N ALA A 16 -1.35 -0.12 3.35
CA ALA A 16 -0.79 0.10 2.04
C ALA A 16 -1.19 -1.03 1.07
N TYR A 17 -1.11 -2.28 1.54
CA TYR A 17 -1.52 -3.45 0.77
C TYR A 17 -3.01 -3.39 0.41
N ASP A 18 -3.87 -3.12 1.40
CA ASP A 18 -5.32 -3.07 1.19
C ASP A 18 -5.74 -1.94 0.25
N CYS A 19 -5.23 -0.73 0.47
CA CYS A 19 -5.64 0.45 -0.29
C CYS A 19 -5.09 0.49 -1.72
N THR A 20 -4.06 -0.31 -2.00
CA THR A 20 -3.48 -0.44 -3.35
C THR A 20 -3.81 -1.78 -3.99
N TYR A 21 -4.66 -2.58 -3.36
CA TYR A 21 -5.03 -3.88 -3.86
C TYR A 21 -5.70 -3.75 -5.23
N LEU A 22 -5.17 -4.49 -6.19
CA LEU A 22 -5.72 -4.59 -7.52
C LEU A 22 -6.08 -6.04 -7.77
N SER A 23 -7.36 -6.28 -8.02
CA SER A 23 -7.82 -7.56 -8.51
C SER A 23 -7.24 -7.76 -9.90
N ASN A 24 -6.46 -8.82 -10.03
CA ASN A 24 -6.11 -9.34 -11.33
C ASN A 24 -7.34 -10.09 -11.86
N PRO A 25 -7.69 -9.98 -13.14
CA PRO A 25 -8.67 -10.90 -13.71
C PRO A 25 -8.20 -12.33 -13.40
N SER A 26 -9.08 -13.15 -12.83
CA SER A 26 -8.73 -14.54 -12.56
C SER A 26 -8.38 -15.19 -13.90
N PRO A 27 -7.29 -15.96 -14.01
CA PRO A 27 -7.02 -16.72 -15.24
C PRO A 27 -8.15 -17.71 -15.58
N THR A 28 -9.08 -17.97 -14.65
CA THR A 28 -10.30 -18.78 -14.85
C THR A 28 -11.59 -17.98 -15.05
N ALA A 29 -11.61 -16.68 -14.76
CA ALA A 29 -12.80 -15.84 -14.92
C ALA A 29 -12.63 -14.93 -16.14
N ASN A 30 -13.46 -15.17 -17.17
CA ASN A 30 -13.53 -14.41 -18.42
C ASN A 30 -14.03 -12.96 -18.25
N THR A 31 -13.49 -12.19 -17.31
CA THR A 31 -13.83 -10.78 -17.10
C THR A 31 -12.54 -9.99 -17.07
N ASP A 32 -12.17 -9.45 -18.23
CA ASP A 32 -10.88 -8.86 -18.55
C ASP A 32 -10.74 -7.42 -18.03
N THR A 33 -9.78 -7.19 -17.15
CA THR A 33 -9.08 -5.89 -17.02
C THR A 33 -7.63 -6.17 -16.62
N TYR A 34 -6.79 -6.54 -17.58
CA TYR A 34 -5.36 -6.75 -17.35
C TYR A 34 -4.62 -5.41 -17.23
N TRP A 35 -3.46 -5.36 -16.55
CA TRP A 35 -2.57 -4.19 -16.65
C TRP A 35 -2.21 -3.87 -18.10
N GLY A 36 -2.11 -4.89 -18.96
CA GLY A 36 -1.92 -4.70 -20.40
C GLY A 36 -3.09 -4.01 -21.12
N GLU A 37 -4.25 -3.90 -20.49
CA GLU A 37 -5.43 -3.17 -20.99
C GLU A 37 -5.54 -1.76 -20.40
N ILE A 38 -4.95 -1.53 -19.22
CA ILE A 38 -4.69 -0.18 -18.70
C ILE A 38 -3.65 0.56 -19.57
N VAL A 39 -2.77 -0.19 -20.23
CA VAL A 39 -1.56 0.34 -20.86
C VAL A 39 -1.50 -0.03 -22.32
N SER A 40 -1.58 0.96 -23.22
CA SER A 40 -1.42 0.75 -24.67
C SER A 40 -0.19 -0.12 -24.97
N SER A 41 -0.32 -1.06 -25.91
CA SER A 41 0.80 -1.89 -26.39
C SER A 41 1.94 -1.08 -27.01
N SER A 42 1.69 0.19 -27.37
CA SER A 42 2.71 1.13 -27.84
C SER A 42 3.53 1.78 -26.71
N SER A 43 3.13 1.64 -25.45
CA SER A 43 3.82 2.25 -24.30
C SER A 43 5.15 1.55 -24.02
N ARG A 44 6.18 2.33 -23.68
CA ARG A 44 7.52 1.81 -23.34
C ARG A 44 7.54 0.92 -22.10
N VAL A 45 6.54 1.04 -21.22
CA VAL A 45 6.43 0.27 -19.97
C VAL A 45 5.48 -0.93 -20.07
N HIS A 46 4.83 -1.14 -21.22
CA HIS A 46 3.84 -2.19 -21.40
C HIS A 46 4.41 -3.59 -21.10
N ALA A 47 5.56 -3.93 -21.68
CA ALA A 47 6.18 -5.25 -21.48
C ALA A 47 6.59 -5.51 -20.03
N LEU A 48 7.03 -4.46 -19.31
CA LEU A 48 7.37 -4.55 -17.90
C LEU A 48 6.13 -4.84 -17.05
N LEU A 49 5.06 -4.06 -17.24
CA LEU A 49 3.83 -4.21 -16.45
C LEU A 49 3.11 -5.52 -16.75
N ALA A 50 3.10 -5.97 -18.01
CA ALA A 50 2.62 -7.30 -18.38
C ALA A 50 3.44 -8.42 -17.74
N GLY A 51 4.76 -8.23 -17.59
CA GLY A 51 5.65 -9.16 -16.90
C GLY A 51 5.38 -9.23 -15.40
N VAL A 52 5.19 -8.08 -14.73
CA VAL A 52 4.80 -8.02 -13.31
C VAL A 52 3.49 -8.76 -13.10
N GLN A 53 2.47 -8.47 -13.91
CA GLN A 53 1.17 -9.13 -13.86
C GLN A 53 1.31 -10.67 -13.94
N ARG A 54 2.02 -11.16 -14.96
CA ARG A 54 2.24 -12.60 -15.15
C ARG A 54 2.92 -13.25 -13.95
N TYR A 55 3.91 -12.59 -13.37
CA TYR A 55 4.57 -13.09 -12.17
C TYR A 55 3.58 -13.16 -10.99
N THR A 56 2.75 -12.13 -10.80
CA THR A 56 1.77 -12.12 -9.71
C THR A 56 0.70 -13.19 -9.85
N ASP A 57 0.23 -13.46 -11.08
CA ASP A 57 -0.73 -14.53 -11.37
C ASP A 57 -0.13 -15.91 -11.08
N GLU A 58 1.13 -16.12 -11.44
CA GLU A 58 1.80 -17.39 -11.19
C GLU A 58 2.08 -17.62 -9.70
N GLN A 59 2.40 -16.57 -8.95
CA GLN A 59 2.52 -16.65 -7.49
C GLN A 59 1.18 -16.98 -6.84
N TRP A 60 0.10 -16.31 -7.24
CA TRP A 60 -1.24 -16.63 -6.76
C TRP A 60 -1.60 -18.09 -7.06
N ARG A 61 -1.30 -18.59 -8.26
CA ARG A 61 -1.56 -20.00 -8.63
C ARG A 61 -0.86 -21.03 -7.74
N VAL A 62 0.31 -20.69 -7.19
CA VAL A 62 1.11 -21.59 -6.34
C VAL A 62 0.69 -21.50 -4.87
N GLU A 63 0.41 -20.28 -4.39
CA GLU A 63 0.28 -20.00 -2.95
C GLU A 63 -1.17 -19.89 -2.47
N ALA A 64 -2.11 -19.59 -3.38
CA ALA A 64 -3.48 -19.29 -3.03
C ALA A 64 -4.37 -20.54 -2.98
N SER A 65 -5.37 -20.51 -2.11
CA SER A 65 -6.47 -21.47 -2.16
C SER A 65 -7.39 -21.15 -3.34
N ALA A 66 -8.19 -22.12 -3.77
CA ALA A 66 -9.17 -21.93 -4.85
C ALA A 66 -10.24 -20.87 -4.56
N LEU A 67 -10.31 -20.36 -3.31
CA LEU A 67 -11.28 -19.37 -2.87
C LEU A 67 -10.69 -17.95 -2.77
N ASP A 68 -9.38 -17.80 -2.86
CA ASP A 68 -8.72 -16.50 -2.72
C ASP A 68 -8.84 -15.70 -4.03
N PRO A 69 -9.24 -14.43 -4.01
CA PRO A 69 -9.28 -13.62 -5.23
C PRO A 69 -7.88 -13.47 -5.83
N ASN A 70 -7.75 -13.55 -7.16
CA ASN A 70 -6.50 -13.22 -7.83
C ASN A 70 -6.29 -11.71 -7.76
N GLY A 71 -5.17 -11.28 -7.19
CA GLY A 71 -4.84 -9.87 -7.09
C GLY A 71 -3.65 -9.64 -6.17
N ARG A 72 -3.19 -8.39 -6.14
CA ARG A 72 -2.02 -8.02 -5.35
C ARG A 72 -2.07 -6.56 -4.92
N GLY A 73 -1.69 -6.32 -3.67
CA GLY A 73 -1.36 -4.98 -3.17
C GLY A 73 0.02 -4.52 -3.65
N LEU A 74 0.13 -3.23 -3.92
CA LEU A 74 1.37 -2.53 -4.28
C LEU A 74 1.76 -1.55 -3.15
N PRO A 75 2.20 -2.05 -1.98
CA PRO A 75 2.37 -1.22 -0.79
C PRO A 75 3.38 -0.06 -0.98
N ASP A 76 4.42 -0.26 -1.77
CA ASP A 76 5.41 0.80 -2.06
C ASP A 76 4.81 1.95 -2.87
N LEU A 77 3.79 1.67 -3.69
CA LEU A 77 3.09 2.70 -4.46
C LEU A 77 2.26 3.61 -3.54
N ALA A 78 1.71 3.10 -2.44
CA ALA A 78 0.99 3.91 -1.47
C ALA A 78 1.87 5.02 -0.88
N ALA A 79 3.17 4.76 -0.69
CA ALA A 79 4.13 5.77 -0.22
C ALA A 79 4.39 6.86 -1.26
N VAL A 80 4.44 6.50 -2.55
CA VAL A 80 4.55 7.49 -3.63
C VAL A 80 3.29 8.34 -3.73
N ILE A 81 2.11 7.71 -3.73
CA ILE A 81 0.79 8.37 -3.79
C ILE A 81 0.61 9.34 -2.62
N ALA A 82 1.02 8.94 -1.42
CA ALA A 82 1.00 9.76 -0.22
C ALA A 82 1.67 11.13 -0.39
N VAL A 83 2.64 11.22 -1.30
CA VAL A 83 3.42 12.42 -1.65
C VAL A 83 2.85 13.13 -2.88
N ILE A 84 2.58 12.40 -3.98
CA ILE A 84 2.22 13.01 -5.28
C ILE A 84 0.74 13.36 -5.41
N ALA A 85 -0.13 12.66 -4.66
CA ALA A 85 -1.57 12.86 -4.68
C ALA A 85 -2.12 12.85 -3.23
N PRO A 86 -1.66 13.76 -2.36
CA PRO A 86 -2.05 13.74 -0.95
C PRO A 86 -3.55 13.95 -0.74
N SER A 87 -4.27 14.54 -1.71
CA SER A 87 -5.71 14.78 -1.66
C SER A 87 -6.55 13.50 -1.66
N ILE A 88 -6.03 12.40 -2.20
CA ILE A 88 -6.74 11.10 -2.22
C ILE A 88 -6.42 10.26 -0.98
N CYS A 89 -5.53 10.75 -0.13
CA CYS A 89 -5.03 10.02 1.03
C CYS A 89 -5.85 10.36 2.27
N GLN A 90 -6.41 9.34 2.90
CA GLN A 90 -6.94 9.45 4.25
C GLN A 90 -5.77 9.28 5.22
N LYS A 91 -5.58 10.26 6.12
CA LYS A 91 -4.47 10.29 7.07
C LYS A 91 -4.99 10.58 8.48
N ARG A 92 -4.31 10.03 9.49
CA ARG A 92 -4.52 10.37 10.91
C ARG A 92 -3.21 10.68 11.60
N THR A 93 -3.22 11.58 12.57
CA THR A 93 -2.06 11.78 13.44
C THR A 93 -2.11 10.81 14.62
N ALA A 94 -0.99 10.18 14.95
CA ALA A 94 -0.87 9.21 16.04
C ALA A 94 0.53 9.28 16.67
N TYR A 95 0.68 8.70 17.87
CA TYR A 95 2.01 8.34 18.39
C TYR A 95 2.44 6.99 17.81
N MET A 96 3.69 6.87 17.37
CA MET A 96 4.25 5.64 16.83
C MET A 96 5.40 5.13 17.70
N SER A 97 5.32 3.87 18.13
CA SER A 97 6.43 3.16 18.75
C SER A 97 6.90 2.01 17.86
N VAL A 98 8.18 1.67 17.99
CA VAL A 98 8.78 0.48 17.38
C VAL A 98 9.37 -0.34 18.51
N GLY A 99 8.94 -1.59 18.66
CA GLY A 99 9.49 -2.51 19.62
C GLY A 99 10.94 -2.86 19.24
N THR A 100 11.85 -2.78 20.20
CA THR A 100 13.29 -3.04 19.99
C THR A 100 13.81 -4.20 20.83
N GLN A 101 12.92 -4.91 21.52
CA GLN A 101 13.28 -5.95 22.48
C GLN A 101 12.33 -7.14 22.33
N SER A 102 12.86 -8.32 22.68
CA SER A 102 12.14 -9.59 22.77
C SER A 102 11.31 -9.91 21.52
N GLU A 103 10.15 -10.54 21.71
CA GLU A 103 9.23 -10.98 20.66
C GLU A 103 8.59 -9.83 19.88
N GLN A 104 8.67 -8.60 20.40
CA GLN A 104 8.13 -7.39 19.74
C GLN A 104 9.18 -6.64 18.93
N CYS A 105 10.37 -7.20 18.75
CA CYS A 105 11.42 -6.56 17.95
C CYS A 105 10.94 -6.35 16.50
N GLY A 106 10.92 -5.10 16.05
CA GLY A 106 10.47 -4.70 14.71
C GLY A 106 8.96 -4.45 14.59
N THR A 107 8.17 -4.75 15.62
CA THR A 107 6.73 -4.46 15.62
C THR A 107 6.51 -2.95 15.73
N THR A 108 5.70 -2.40 14.83
CA THR A 108 5.30 -0.98 14.85
C THR A 108 3.88 -0.86 15.39
N ALA A 109 3.67 0.00 16.39
CA ALA A 109 2.37 0.25 16.98
C ALA A 109 1.98 1.73 16.90
N PHE A 110 0.69 2.00 16.73
CA PHE A 110 0.12 3.34 16.61
C PHE A 110 -0.91 3.59 17.71
N TYR A 111 -0.78 4.70 18.44
CA TYR A 111 -1.66 5.07 19.54
C TYR A 111 -2.38 6.40 19.23
N PRO A 112 -3.69 6.51 19.52
CA PRO A 112 -4.43 7.78 19.39
C PRO A 112 -3.80 8.91 20.21
N LEU A 113 -3.99 10.17 19.77
CA LEU A 113 -3.54 11.34 20.54
C LEU A 113 -4.41 11.64 21.78
N THR A 114 -5.62 11.06 21.84
CA THR A 114 -6.61 11.29 22.92
C THR A 114 -6.34 10.47 24.16
N ASP A 115 -5.59 9.38 24.02
CA ASP A 115 -5.11 8.63 25.16
C ASP A 115 -3.91 9.41 25.71
N GLN A 116 -4.07 10.07 26.86
CA GLN A 116 -2.90 10.34 27.71
C GLN A 116 -2.18 9.00 27.80
N PRO A 117 -0.94 8.88 27.31
CA PRO A 117 -0.31 7.58 27.20
C PRO A 117 -0.33 7.03 28.61
N ALA A 118 -1.01 5.91 28.84
CA ALA A 118 -0.81 5.17 30.06
C ALA A 118 0.70 4.87 30.07
N ILE A 119 1.43 5.63 30.89
CA ILE A 119 2.91 5.75 30.93
C ILE A 119 3.59 4.40 31.24
N ALA A 120 2.82 3.31 31.36
CA ALA A 120 3.23 2.10 32.03
C ALA A 120 3.79 0.98 31.13
N VAL A 121 3.71 1.03 29.79
CA VAL A 121 4.14 -0.14 28.97
C VAL A 121 5.05 0.19 27.78
N HIS A 122 4.91 1.34 27.13
CA HIS A 122 5.78 1.72 26.02
C HIS A 122 6.19 3.20 26.11
N PRO A 123 7.49 3.55 25.97
CA PRO A 123 7.92 4.93 25.94
C PRO A 123 7.14 5.67 24.85
N VAL A 124 6.54 6.81 25.21
CA VAL A 124 5.73 7.64 24.29
C VAL A 124 6.53 7.83 23.00
N GLY A 125 5.99 7.28 21.92
CA GLY A 125 6.63 7.26 20.61
C GLY A 125 6.71 8.64 19.96
N CYS A 126 7.25 8.72 18.74
CA CYS A 126 7.21 9.98 17.99
C CYS A 126 5.80 10.24 17.44
N ARG A 127 5.40 11.51 17.39
CA ARG A 127 4.19 11.92 16.68
C ARG A 127 4.40 11.76 15.17
N VAL A 128 3.49 11.08 14.49
CA VAL A 128 3.54 10.81 13.06
C VAL A 128 2.18 11.04 12.40
N THR A 129 2.20 11.25 11.08
CA THR A 129 1.01 11.23 10.23
C THR A 129 0.93 9.88 9.52
N VAL A 130 -0.07 9.07 9.85
CA VAL A 130 -0.24 7.70 9.36
C VAL A 130 -1.25 7.67 8.22
N LEU A 131 -0.92 7.03 7.10
CA LEU A 131 -1.89 6.70 6.06
C LEU A 131 -2.89 5.66 6.61
N THR A 132 -4.18 5.92 6.47
CA THR A 132 -5.26 5.02 6.89
C THR A 132 -6.10 4.50 5.74
N GLY A 133 -5.95 5.07 4.54
CA GLY A 133 -6.66 4.63 3.35
C GLY A 133 -6.38 5.52 2.15
N LEU A 134 -6.84 5.07 0.99
CA LEU A 134 -6.88 5.83 -0.26
C LEU A 134 -8.32 5.84 -0.79
N ASP A 135 -8.68 6.90 -1.50
CA ASP A 135 -9.87 6.87 -2.36
C ASP A 135 -9.60 5.89 -3.51
N SER A 136 -10.29 4.75 -3.50
CA SER A 136 -10.06 3.65 -4.43
C SER A 136 -10.49 4.00 -5.87
N GLU A 137 -11.53 4.82 -6.06
CA GLU A 137 -12.00 5.20 -7.39
C GLU A 137 -10.97 6.13 -8.06
N ILE A 138 -10.48 7.12 -7.32
CA ILE A 138 -9.47 8.06 -7.84
C ILE A 138 -8.12 7.36 -8.00
N TYR A 139 -7.77 6.40 -7.14
CA TYR A 139 -6.54 5.61 -7.26
C TYR A 139 -6.42 4.89 -8.60
N ILE A 140 -7.48 4.22 -9.06
CA ILE A 140 -7.46 3.51 -10.36
C ILE A 140 -7.25 4.50 -11.51
N GLN A 141 -7.89 5.67 -11.46
CA GLN A 141 -7.71 6.68 -12.49
C GLN A 141 -6.29 7.26 -12.47
N LEU A 142 -5.75 7.54 -11.28
CA LEU A 142 -4.37 8.00 -11.13
C LEU A 142 -3.37 7.00 -11.71
N LEU A 143 -3.57 5.71 -11.50
CA LEU A 143 -2.75 4.66 -12.10
C LEU A 143 -2.80 4.68 -13.63
N ARG A 144 -4.00 4.81 -14.21
CA ARG A 144 -4.17 4.95 -15.67
C ARG A 144 -3.38 6.14 -16.17
N ASP A 145 -3.58 7.32 -15.58
CA ASP A 145 -2.92 8.56 -15.99
C ASP A 145 -1.39 8.46 -15.87
N MET A 146 -0.89 7.89 -14.77
CA MET A 146 0.54 7.66 -14.56
C MET A 146 1.13 6.79 -15.67
N VAL A 147 0.45 5.72 -16.07
CA VAL A 147 0.98 4.85 -17.11
C VAL A 147 0.79 5.43 -18.53
N GLU A 148 -0.32 6.12 -18.79
CA GLU A 148 -0.54 6.81 -20.06
C GLU A 148 0.50 7.90 -20.34
N SER A 149 1.11 8.48 -19.29
CA SER A 149 2.21 9.44 -19.43
C SER A 149 3.47 8.87 -20.13
N TYR A 150 3.58 7.54 -20.26
CA TYR A 150 4.69 6.86 -20.94
C TYR A 150 4.41 6.50 -22.42
N ARG A 151 3.34 7.06 -23.00
CA ARG A 151 3.02 6.91 -24.43
C ARG A 151 3.98 7.65 -25.35
#